data_AF-A0A7S0PXK3-F1
#
_entry.id   AF-A0A7S0PXK3-F1
#
_cell.length_a   1.000
_cell.length_b   1.000
_cell.length_c   1.000
_cell.angle_alpha   90.00
_cell.angle_beta   90.00
_cell.angle_gamma   90.00
#
_symmetry.space_group_name_H-M   'P 1'
#
loop_
_entity.id
_entity.type
_entity.pdbx_description
1 polymer ?
#
loop_
_entity_poly.entity_id
_entity_poly.type
_entity_poly.pdbx_seq_one_letter_code
_entity_poly.pdbx_strand_id
1 'polypeptide(L)'
;RGGLRVGRPAEGFGIRLDGGNAYSGATISPHYDSMLMKVTGSALEFDAAADKVSRALSETRIRGVKTNIPFILNVLRHPLFKSGEATTSFIGDSPELFDFIYRQNRGQKLLNYLGDLVVNGRSALGAAGPVTPRVAPLIPTTLPDTPPPKGFKQVLEQHGPAGFAKAVREHPGLLITDTTWRDAHQSLLATRVRTTDLLAVAPATAHALAPAYSLENWGGATFDVCLRFLRECPWERLPPRGG
;
A
#
# COMPACT_ATOMS: atom_id res chain seq x y z
N ARG A 1 6.21 26.31 -13.81
CA ARG A 1 7.69 26.40 -13.72
C ARG A 1 8.16 25.22 -12.88
N GLY A 2 8.80 24.23 -13.49
CA GLY A 2 9.10 22.94 -12.85
C GLY A 2 10.52 22.92 -12.31
N GLY A 3 10.67 23.08 -10.99
CA GLY A 3 11.94 22.80 -10.32
C GLY A 3 12.07 21.30 -10.05
N LEU A 4 13.28 20.77 -10.19
CA LEU A 4 13.62 19.42 -9.77
C LEU A 4 13.61 19.37 -8.24
N ARG A 5 12.60 18.73 -7.64
CA ARG A 5 12.48 18.61 -6.17
C ARG A 5 13.47 17.59 -5.61
N VAL A 6 13.69 16.50 -6.36
CA VAL A 6 14.64 15.45 -6.01
C VAL A 6 15.32 15.00 -7.30
N GLY A 7 16.64 15.04 -7.31
CA GLY A 7 17.48 14.37 -8.29
C GLY A 7 18.45 13.46 -7.55
N ARG A 8 18.22 12.14 -7.62
CA ARG A 8 19.11 11.12 -7.07
C ARG A 8 19.37 10.06 -8.15
N PRO A 9 20.47 10.17 -8.90
CA PRO A 9 20.83 9.15 -9.86
C PRO A 9 21.31 7.89 -9.12
N ALA A 10 21.28 6.74 -9.81
CA ALA A 10 21.82 5.51 -9.29
C ALA A 10 23.22 5.25 -9.86
N GLU A 11 24.13 4.76 -9.02
CA GLU A 11 25.53 4.49 -9.34
C GLU A 11 25.85 2.99 -9.20
N GLY A 12 27.09 2.60 -9.49
CA GLY A 12 27.61 1.25 -9.25
C GLY A 12 28.50 0.75 -10.37
N PHE A 13 29.04 -0.47 -10.20
CA PHE A 13 29.99 -1.06 -11.13
C PHE A 13 29.45 -1.15 -12.57
N GLY A 14 30.19 -0.56 -13.50
CA GLY A 14 29.83 -0.51 -14.92
C GLY A 14 28.70 0.47 -15.23
N ILE A 15 28.43 1.46 -14.38
CA ILE A 15 27.54 2.59 -14.66
C ILE A 15 28.34 3.89 -14.65
N ARG A 16 28.19 4.68 -15.71
CA ARG A 16 28.70 6.05 -15.84
C ARG A 16 27.53 7.02 -15.98
N LEU A 17 27.65 8.16 -15.32
CA LEU A 17 26.67 9.23 -15.35
C LEU A 17 27.34 10.50 -15.89
N ASP A 18 26.77 11.09 -16.92
CA ASP A 18 27.21 12.37 -17.47
C ASP A 18 26.01 13.34 -17.46
N GLY A 19 26.06 14.41 -16.68
CA GLY A 19 24.95 15.38 -16.62
C GLY A 19 25.24 16.56 -15.70
N GLY A 20 24.82 17.76 -16.13
CA GLY A 20 25.09 19.02 -15.41
C GLY A 20 23.91 19.61 -14.63
N ASN A 21 22.66 19.24 -14.95
CA ASN A 21 21.48 20.01 -14.52
C ASN A 21 20.48 19.24 -13.64
N ALA A 22 20.77 17.99 -13.28
CA ALA A 22 19.85 17.11 -12.55
C ALA A 22 20.13 17.01 -11.04
N TYR A 23 20.45 18.13 -10.38
CA TYR A 23 20.62 18.18 -8.92
C TYR A 23 19.35 18.69 -8.21
N SER A 24 19.15 18.26 -6.96
CA SER A 24 17.97 18.66 -6.19
C SER A 24 17.93 20.18 -5.99
N GLY A 25 16.81 20.80 -6.35
CA GLY A 25 16.63 22.26 -6.34
C GLY A 25 16.88 22.94 -7.69
N ALA A 26 17.40 22.23 -8.71
CA ALA A 26 17.64 22.80 -10.03
C ALA A 26 16.34 23.27 -10.71
N THR A 27 16.38 24.42 -11.37
CA THR A 27 15.26 24.90 -12.21
C THR A 27 15.53 24.53 -13.66
N ILE A 28 14.63 23.76 -14.26
CA ILE A 28 14.76 23.36 -15.66
C ILE A 28 14.19 24.46 -16.54
N SER A 29 15.07 25.07 -17.35
CA SER A 29 14.72 26.10 -18.31
C SER A 29 14.05 25.50 -19.55
N PRO A 30 13.00 26.12 -20.10
CA PRO A 30 12.43 25.70 -21.37
C PRO A 30 13.26 26.15 -22.58
N HIS A 31 14.32 26.95 -22.38
CA HIS A 31 15.11 27.56 -23.45
C HIS A 31 16.24 26.66 -23.99
N TYR A 32 16.49 25.51 -23.35
CA TYR A 32 17.53 24.55 -23.75
C TYR A 32 16.91 23.16 -23.89
N ASP A 33 17.68 22.21 -24.42
CA ASP A 33 17.27 20.81 -24.44
C ASP A 33 16.96 20.30 -23.01
N SER A 34 15.95 19.44 -22.95
CA SER A 34 15.39 18.83 -21.74
C SER A 34 16.27 17.73 -21.12
N MET A 35 17.49 17.54 -21.63
CA MET A 35 18.41 16.52 -21.14
C MET A 35 18.79 16.76 -19.67
N LEU A 36 18.39 15.82 -18.80
CA LEU A 36 18.71 15.85 -17.37
C LEU A 36 20.07 15.21 -17.07
N MET A 37 20.25 13.99 -17.57
CA MET A 37 21.46 13.18 -17.39
C MET A 37 21.54 12.12 -18.49
N LYS A 38 22.75 11.71 -18.82
CA LYS A 38 23.08 10.55 -19.63
C LYS A 38 23.53 9.43 -18.71
N VAL A 39 22.93 8.25 -18.88
CA VAL A 39 23.30 7.02 -18.16
C VAL A 39 23.90 6.06 -19.17
N THR A 40 25.13 5.62 -18.93
CA THR A 40 25.86 4.69 -19.81
C THR A 40 26.28 3.47 -19.01
N GLY A 41 25.96 2.27 -19.49
CA GLY A 41 26.32 1.01 -18.86
C GLY A 41 27.35 0.24 -19.67
N SER A 42 28.23 -0.49 -18.98
CA SER A 42 29.21 -1.39 -19.60
C SER A 42 29.25 -2.77 -18.92
N ALA A 43 29.40 -3.80 -19.75
CA ALA A 43 29.58 -5.19 -19.36
C ALA A 43 30.28 -5.95 -20.50
N LEU A 44 30.64 -7.21 -20.25
CA LEU A 44 31.21 -8.09 -21.27
C LEU A 44 30.17 -8.46 -22.34
N GLU A 45 28.92 -8.66 -21.92
CA GLU A 45 27.80 -9.00 -22.79
C GLU A 45 26.80 -7.84 -22.90
N PHE A 46 26.20 -7.68 -24.08
CA PHE A 46 25.24 -6.59 -24.35
C PHE A 46 24.02 -6.65 -23.42
N ASP A 47 23.44 -7.84 -23.22
CA ASP A 47 22.31 -8.04 -22.31
C ASP A 47 22.64 -7.62 -20.88
N ALA A 48 23.84 -7.96 -20.40
CA ALA A 48 24.29 -7.56 -19.08
C ALA A 48 24.47 -6.03 -18.96
N ALA A 49 24.90 -5.36 -20.03
CA ALA A 49 24.97 -3.90 -20.06
C ALA A 49 23.57 -3.28 -20.05
N ALA A 50 22.63 -3.80 -20.85
CA ALA A 50 21.24 -3.36 -20.89
C ALA A 50 20.53 -3.55 -19.53
N ASP A 51 20.76 -4.67 -18.85
CA ASP A 51 20.21 -4.95 -17.52
C ASP A 51 20.80 -4.02 -16.45
N LYS A 52 22.11 -3.71 -16.53
CA LYS A 52 22.73 -2.71 -15.64
C LYS A 52 22.11 -1.32 -15.82
N VAL A 53 21.92 -0.86 -17.06
CA VAL A 53 21.25 0.43 -17.33
C VAL A 53 19.80 0.39 -16.85
N SER A 54 19.09 -0.70 -17.10
CA SER A 54 17.71 -0.89 -16.63
C SER A 54 17.59 -0.79 -15.10
N ARG A 55 18.55 -1.36 -14.37
CA ARG A 55 18.67 -1.27 -12.91
C ARG A 55 18.94 0.17 -12.48
N ALA A 56 19.94 0.83 -13.06
CA ALA A 56 20.28 2.21 -12.73
C ALA A 56 19.11 3.18 -12.97
N LEU A 57 18.39 3.04 -14.09
CA LEU A 57 17.19 3.83 -14.38
C LEU A 57 16.03 3.52 -13.42
N SER A 58 15.86 2.25 -13.03
CA SER A 58 14.83 1.83 -12.07
C SER A 58 15.09 2.32 -10.64
N GLU A 59 16.35 2.53 -10.27
CA GLU A 59 16.80 3.03 -8.97
C GLU A 59 16.85 4.56 -8.91
N THR A 60 17.07 5.21 -10.06
CA THR A 60 17.07 6.67 -10.14
C THR A 60 15.74 7.27 -9.66
N ARG A 61 15.81 8.36 -8.89
CA ARG A 61 14.67 9.12 -8.39
C ARG A 61 14.74 10.55 -8.90
N ILE A 62 13.84 10.88 -9.82
CA ILE A 62 13.61 12.23 -10.31
C ILE A 62 12.20 12.64 -9.90
N ARG A 63 12.07 13.80 -9.23
CA ARG A 63 10.78 14.36 -8.78
C ARG A 63 10.67 15.82 -9.18
N GLY A 64 9.47 16.26 -9.52
CA GLY A 64 9.19 17.64 -9.94
C GLY A 64 8.95 17.79 -11.45
N VAL A 65 9.47 16.85 -12.25
CA VAL A 65 9.24 16.76 -13.69
C VAL A 65 8.92 15.32 -14.12
N LYS A 66 8.22 15.18 -15.25
CA LYS A 66 8.06 13.88 -15.93
C LYS A 66 9.36 13.55 -16.67
N THR A 67 9.64 12.26 -16.84
CA THR A 67 10.85 11.77 -17.54
C THR A 67 10.46 10.68 -18.54
N ASN A 68 11.36 10.43 -19.49
CA ASN A 68 11.26 9.34 -20.46
C ASN A 68 11.76 7.98 -19.90
N ILE A 69 12.10 7.89 -18.60
CA ILE A 69 12.61 6.65 -17.98
C ILE A 69 11.68 5.44 -18.24
N PRO A 70 10.34 5.53 -18.09
CA PRO A 70 9.47 4.38 -18.34
C PRO A 70 9.57 3.85 -19.78
N PHE A 71 9.65 4.75 -20.76
CA PHE A 71 9.83 4.40 -22.16
C PHE A 71 11.18 3.71 -22.41
N ILE A 72 12.28 4.26 -21.89
CA ILE A 72 13.61 3.65 -22.03
C ILE A 72 13.63 2.25 -21.38
N LEU A 73 12.97 2.07 -20.24
CA LEU A 73 12.87 0.75 -19.61
C LEU A 73 12.11 -0.27 -20.47
N ASN A 74 11.09 0.16 -21.22
CA ASN A 74 10.40 -0.72 -22.16
C ASN A 74 11.32 -1.10 -23.32
N VAL A 75 12.06 -0.13 -23.88
CA VAL A 75 13.06 -0.38 -24.94
C VAL A 75 14.13 -1.38 -24.49
N LEU A 76 14.77 -1.16 -23.33
CA LEU A 76 15.84 -2.03 -22.82
C LEU A 76 15.39 -3.46 -22.51
N ARG A 77 14.09 -3.69 -22.33
CA ARG A 77 13.50 -5.00 -22.07
C ARG A 77 12.95 -5.67 -23.31
N HIS A 78 12.84 -4.94 -24.43
CA HIS A 78 12.22 -5.45 -25.64
C HIS A 78 13.11 -6.52 -26.31
N PRO A 79 12.57 -7.68 -26.73
CA PRO A 79 13.37 -8.75 -27.35
C PRO A 79 14.18 -8.30 -28.57
N LEU A 80 13.59 -7.51 -29.48
CA LEU A 80 14.30 -6.97 -30.66
C LEU A 80 15.45 -6.02 -30.30
N PHE A 81 15.34 -5.30 -29.18
CA PHE A 81 16.44 -4.46 -28.73
C PHE A 81 17.56 -5.34 -28.16
N LYS A 82 17.20 -6.34 -27.35
CA LYS A 82 18.14 -7.30 -26.76
C LYS A 82 18.87 -8.16 -27.80
N SER A 83 18.20 -8.55 -28.89
CA SER A 83 18.84 -9.29 -29.99
C SER A 83 19.83 -8.46 -30.82
N GLY A 84 19.80 -7.12 -30.67
CA GLY A 84 20.63 -6.22 -31.47
C GLY A 84 20.12 -6.00 -32.90
N GLU A 85 18.92 -6.48 -33.22
CA GLU A 85 18.33 -6.41 -34.57
C GLU A 85 17.41 -5.20 -34.78
N ALA A 86 17.26 -4.36 -33.75
CA ALA A 86 16.42 -3.16 -33.82
C ALA A 86 16.89 -2.21 -34.95
N THR A 87 15.94 -1.84 -35.83
CA THR A 87 16.16 -0.91 -36.94
C THR A 87 15.69 0.51 -36.60
N THR A 88 15.83 1.43 -37.54
CA THR A 88 15.31 2.80 -37.39
C THR A 88 13.79 2.87 -37.31
N SER A 89 13.06 1.84 -37.76
CA SER A 89 11.59 1.78 -37.68
C SER A 89 11.08 1.16 -36.37
N PHE A 90 11.96 0.51 -35.59
CA PHE A 90 11.62 -0.24 -34.37
C PHE A 90 10.63 0.50 -33.45
N ILE A 91 10.89 1.76 -33.13
CA ILE A 91 10.01 2.52 -32.22
C ILE A 91 8.63 2.78 -32.85
N GLY A 92 8.56 2.97 -34.16
CA GLY A 92 7.30 3.18 -34.88
C GLY A 92 6.48 1.89 -35.03
N ASP A 93 7.17 0.75 -35.15
CA ASP A 93 6.56 -0.57 -35.36
C ASP A 93 6.15 -1.27 -34.04
N SER A 94 6.63 -0.78 -32.89
CA SER A 94 6.39 -1.32 -31.54
C SER A 94 5.55 -0.38 -30.66
N PRO A 95 4.22 -0.26 -30.88
CA PRO A 95 3.34 0.60 -30.08
C PRO A 95 3.31 0.23 -28.59
N GLU A 96 3.58 -1.03 -28.23
CA GLU A 96 3.67 -1.54 -26.86
C GLU A 96 4.76 -0.84 -26.03
N LEU A 97 5.74 -0.18 -26.66
CA LEU A 97 6.75 0.61 -25.95
C LEU A 97 6.14 1.78 -25.16
N PHE A 98 4.92 2.20 -25.51
CA PHE A 98 4.19 3.29 -24.85
C PHE A 98 3.23 2.81 -23.75
N ASP A 99 3.17 1.50 -23.50
CA ASP A 99 2.42 0.93 -22.38
C ASP A 99 3.21 1.06 -21.07
N PHE A 100 2.91 2.13 -20.34
CA PHE A 100 3.66 2.50 -19.14
C PHE A 100 3.06 1.93 -17.85
N ILE A 101 3.86 1.17 -17.10
CA ILE A 101 3.53 0.78 -15.73
C ILE A 101 3.87 1.93 -14.77
N TYR A 102 2.85 2.68 -14.36
CA TYR A 102 3.01 3.73 -13.37
C TYR A 102 3.19 3.15 -11.95
N ARG A 103 4.40 3.27 -11.40
CA ARG A 103 4.66 2.90 -10.00
C ARG A 103 3.88 3.80 -9.04
N GLN A 104 3.22 3.22 -8.06
CA GLN A 104 2.53 3.96 -7.02
C GLN A 104 3.50 4.75 -6.15
N ASN A 105 3.30 6.07 -6.02
CA ASN A 105 4.14 6.95 -5.21
C ASN A 105 3.70 6.99 -3.74
N ARG A 106 3.70 5.84 -3.05
CA ARG A 106 3.16 5.70 -1.68
C ARG A 106 3.91 6.57 -0.67
N GLY A 107 5.24 6.59 -0.70
CA GLY A 107 6.07 7.38 0.22
C GLY A 107 5.81 8.88 0.12
N GLN A 108 5.72 9.44 -1.08
CA GLN A 108 5.41 10.88 -1.24
C GLN A 108 4.00 11.21 -0.75
N LYS A 109 3.02 10.34 -1.03
CA LYS A 109 1.64 10.53 -0.55
C LYS A 109 1.60 10.57 0.99
N LEU A 110 2.34 9.67 1.66
CA LEU A 110 2.44 9.65 3.11
C LEU A 110 3.12 10.92 3.64
N LEU A 111 4.24 11.34 3.07
CA LEU A 111 4.93 12.57 3.48
C LEU A 111 4.07 13.81 3.29
N ASN A 112 3.32 13.90 2.19
CA ASN A 112 2.38 14.99 1.96
C ASN A 112 1.27 14.98 3.02
N TYR A 113 0.72 13.81 3.35
CA TYR A 113 -0.31 13.68 4.39
C TYR A 113 0.22 14.10 5.77
N LEU A 114 1.41 13.63 6.15
CA LEU A 114 2.03 14.01 7.42
C LEU A 114 2.38 15.50 7.47
N GLY A 115 2.89 16.06 6.37
CA GLY A 115 3.19 17.49 6.27
C GLY A 115 1.94 18.35 6.41
N ASP A 116 0.86 17.99 5.71
CA ASP A 116 -0.45 18.65 5.84
C ASP A 116 -0.98 18.57 7.26
N LEU A 117 -0.90 17.39 7.89
CA LEU A 117 -1.33 17.16 9.28
C LEU A 117 -0.57 18.04 10.29
N VAL A 118 0.75 18.20 10.11
CA VAL A 118 1.59 19.01 11.01
C VAL A 118 1.32 20.50 10.85
N VAL A 119 1.13 20.97 9.61
CA VAL A 119 0.93 22.40 9.31
C VAL A 119 -0.51 22.84 9.57
N ASN A 120 -1.48 22.08 9.06
CA ASN A 120 -2.90 22.43 9.07
C ASN A 120 -3.69 21.76 10.20
N GLY A 121 -3.07 20.82 10.92
CA GLY A 121 -3.73 20.07 11.99
C GLY A 121 -4.67 18.98 11.47
N ARG A 122 -5.51 18.45 12.38
CA ARG A 122 -6.47 17.39 12.08
C ARG A 122 -7.77 18.01 11.58
N SER A 123 -8.24 17.59 10.40
CA SER A 123 -9.53 18.05 9.84
C SER A 123 -10.76 17.38 10.46
N ALA A 124 -10.59 16.42 11.37
CA ALA A 124 -11.69 15.71 11.99
C ALA A 124 -12.37 16.59 13.05
N LEU A 125 -13.71 16.69 12.99
CA LEU A 125 -14.52 17.34 14.01
C LEU A 125 -14.16 16.81 15.41
N GLY A 126 -13.84 17.72 16.33
CA GLY A 126 -13.44 17.41 17.70
C GLY A 126 -11.97 17.02 17.89
N ALA A 127 -11.17 16.89 16.83
CA ALA A 127 -9.74 16.61 16.92
C ALA A 127 -8.89 17.87 17.16
N ALA A 128 -9.34 18.71 18.10
CA ALA A 128 -8.60 19.88 18.56
C ALA A 128 -7.67 19.51 19.71
N GLY A 129 -6.51 20.18 19.80
CA GLY A 129 -5.55 20.01 20.90
C GLY A 129 -4.30 19.19 20.54
N PRO A 130 -3.35 19.10 21.50
CA PRO A 130 -2.07 18.44 21.29
C PRO A 130 -2.26 16.96 20.95
N VAL A 131 -1.30 16.39 20.23
CA VAL A 131 -1.23 14.93 20.08
C VAL A 131 -0.86 14.37 21.45
N THR A 132 -1.82 13.76 22.14
CA THR A 132 -1.55 13.05 23.38
C THR A 132 -0.53 11.95 23.10
N PRO A 133 0.52 11.79 23.93
CA PRO A 133 1.47 10.70 23.76
C PRO A 133 0.70 9.38 23.70
N ARG A 134 0.90 8.61 22.64
CA ARG A 134 0.33 7.26 22.56
C ARG A 134 0.99 6.44 23.66
N VAL A 135 0.23 6.08 24.68
CA VAL A 135 0.57 4.89 25.46
C VAL A 135 0.55 3.73 24.48
N ALA A 136 1.68 3.03 24.34
CA ALA A 136 1.73 1.85 23.48
C ALA A 136 0.67 0.86 24.00
N PRO A 137 -0.29 0.45 23.17
CA PRO A 137 -1.32 -0.47 23.62
C PRO A 137 -0.66 -1.80 24.02
N LEU A 138 -1.11 -2.37 25.14
CA LEU A 138 -0.74 -3.73 25.52
C LEU A 138 -1.47 -4.69 24.59
N ILE A 139 -0.77 -5.14 23.55
CA ILE A 139 -1.25 -6.16 22.63
C ILE A 139 -0.82 -7.51 23.19
N PRO A 140 -1.72 -8.51 23.34
CA PRO A 140 -1.32 -9.85 23.73
C PRO A 140 -0.32 -10.43 22.70
N THR A 141 0.95 -10.55 23.08
CA THR A 141 2.02 -11.04 22.19
C THR A 141 2.26 -12.54 22.33
N THR A 142 1.86 -13.14 23.45
CA THR A 142 1.96 -14.59 23.70
C THR A 142 0.62 -15.24 23.40
N LEU A 143 0.43 -15.65 22.15
CA LEU A 143 -0.68 -16.49 21.75
C LEU A 143 -0.22 -17.94 21.64
N PRO A 144 -1.11 -18.93 21.85
CA PRO A 144 -0.79 -20.31 21.52
C PRO A 144 -0.35 -20.42 20.05
N ASP A 145 0.66 -21.24 19.77
CA ASP A 145 1.10 -21.57 18.40
C ASP A 145 0.10 -22.47 17.65
N THR A 146 -1.02 -22.80 18.29
CA THR A 146 -2.12 -23.58 17.72
C THR A 146 -3.12 -22.67 17.01
N PRO A 147 -3.82 -23.14 15.97
CA PRO A 147 -4.94 -22.40 15.40
C PRO A 147 -6.03 -22.16 16.46
N PRO A 148 -6.82 -21.07 16.35
CA PRO A 148 -7.94 -20.82 17.24
C PRO A 148 -8.90 -22.02 17.31
N PRO A 149 -9.48 -22.32 18.49
CA PRO A 149 -10.45 -23.40 18.61
C PRO A 149 -11.62 -23.24 17.63
N LYS A 150 -12.17 -24.38 17.17
CA LYS A 150 -13.36 -24.37 16.31
C LYS A 150 -14.56 -23.84 17.09
N GLY A 151 -15.29 -22.91 16.49
CA GLY A 151 -16.50 -22.31 17.04
C GLY A 151 -17.71 -22.48 16.11
N PHE A 152 -18.73 -21.67 16.35
CA PHE A 152 -19.97 -21.72 15.58
C PHE A 152 -19.81 -21.39 14.08
N LYS A 153 -18.73 -20.69 13.68
CA LYS A 153 -18.40 -20.48 12.26
C LYS A 153 -18.22 -21.80 11.52
N GLN A 154 -17.48 -22.75 12.09
CA GLN A 154 -17.25 -24.05 11.44
C GLN A 154 -18.54 -24.87 11.35
N VAL A 155 -19.44 -24.75 12.33
CA VAL A 155 -20.78 -25.38 12.27
C VAL A 155 -21.59 -24.81 11.10
N LEU A 156 -21.57 -23.49 10.91
CA LEU A 156 -22.26 -22.84 9.79
C LEU A 156 -21.68 -23.27 8.43
N GLU A 157 -20.35 -23.35 8.31
CA GLU A 157 -19.68 -23.76 7.07
C GLU A 157 -19.94 -25.23 6.71
N GLN A 158 -19.98 -26.11 7.72
CA GLN A 158 -20.12 -27.57 7.51
C GLN A 158 -21.56 -28.05 7.41
N HIS A 159 -22.47 -27.44 8.18
CA HIS A 159 -23.85 -27.92 8.32
C HIS A 159 -24.90 -26.89 7.87
N GLY A 160 -24.46 -25.75 7.34
CA GLY A 160 -25.31 -24.69 6.84
C GLY A 160 -26.17 -24.01 7.92
N PRO A 161 -27.07 -23.10 7.51
CA PRO A 161 -27.90 -22.34 8.44
C PRO A 161 -28.80 -23.20 9.34
N ALA A 162 -29.31 -24.32 8.83
CA ALA A 162 -30.17 -25.23 9.60
C ALA A 162 -29.39 -25.97 10.70
N GLY A 163 -28.18 -26.46 10.39
CA GLY A 163 -27.30 -27.09 11.36
C GLY A 163 -26.82 -26.11 12.42
N PHE A 164 -26.48 -24.88 12.02
CA PHE A 164 -26.17 -23.80 12.96
C PHE A 164 -27.33 -23.51 13.92
N ALA A 165 -28.55 -23.34 13.40
CA ALA A 165 -29.73 -23.07 14.23
C ALA A 165 -30.02 -24.22 15.22
N LYS A 166 -29.80 -25.48 14.80
CA LYS A 166 -29.90 -26.65 15.69
C LYS A 166 -28.88 -26.59 16.82
N ALA A 167 -27.60 -26.39 16.48
CA ALA A 167 -26.50 -26.31 17.46
C ALA A 167 -26.72 -25.19 18.49
N VAL A 168 -27.27 -24.05 18.06
CA VAL A 168 -27.62 -22.94 18.95
C VAL A 168 -28.72 -23.31 19.95
N ARG A 169 -29.77 -24.02 19.51
CA ARG A 169 -30.87 -24.45 20.40
C ARG A 169 -30.46 -25.55 21.37
N GLU A 170 -29.50 -26.38 20.98
CA GLU A 170 -28.96 -27.47 21.80
C GLU A 170 -27.88 -26.98 22.79
N HIS A 171 -27.37 -25.76 22.63
CA HIS A 171 -26.35 -25.20 23.51
C HIS A 171 -26.94 -24.93 24.91
N PRO A 172 -26.40 -25.54 25.98
CA PRO A 172 -27.00 -25.47 27.32
C PRO A 172 -26.80 -24.12 28.03
N GLY A 173 -25.84 -23.31 27.58
CA GLY A 173 -25.49 -22.03 28.20
C GLY A 173 -25.95 -20.80 27.42
N LEU A 174 -25.89 -19.64 28.08
CA LEU A 174 -26.11 -18.36 27.42
C LEU A 174 -25.00 -18.08 26.40
N LEU A 175 -25.41 -17.81 25.17
CA LEU A 175 -24.54 -17.43 24.08
C LEU A 175 -24.37 -15.91 24.03
N ILE A 176 -23.15 -15.46 23.75
CA ILE A 176 -22.78 -14.04 23.76
C ILE A 176 -22.30 -13.60 22.37
N THR A 177 -22.77 -12.43 21.95
CA THR A 177 -22.22 -11.68 20.82
C THR A 177 -21.38 -10.52 21.35
N ASP A 178 -20.10 -10.46 20.97
CA ASP A 178 -19.27 -9.29 21.27
C ASP A 178 -19.55 -8.17 20.27
N THR A 179 -19.78 -6.95 20.77
CA THR A 179 -20.06 -5.76 19.95
C THR A 179 -18.92 -4.75 19.97
N THR A 180 -17.76 -5.12 20.54
CA THR A 180 -16.62 -4.23 20.72
C THR A 180 -16.11 -3.67 19.39
N TRP A 181 -16.21 -4.47 18.31
CA TRP A 181 -15.71 -4.11 16.98
C TRP A 181 -16.69 -3.27 16.15
N ARG A 182 -17.93 -3.09 16.61
CA ARG A 182 -18.98 -2.35 15.88
C ARG A 182 -19.76 -1.43 16.79
N ASP A 183 -20.75 -1.92 17.54
CA ASP A 183 -21.68 -1.05 18.26
C ASP A 183 -21.03 -0.27 19.40
N ALA A 184 -20.13 -0.90 20.16
CA ALA A 184 -19.54 -0.27 21.34
C ALA A 184 -18.86 1.06 20.99
N HIS A 185 -18.02 1.06 19.95
CA HIS A 185 -17.35 2.28 19.51
C HIS A 185 -18.23 3.17 18.64
N GLN A 186 -19.28 2.64 18.01
CA GLN A 186 -20.32 3.47 17.38
C GLN A 186 -21.02 4.36 18.42
N SER A 187 -21.34 3.81 19.60
CA SER A 187 -21.95 4.55 20.70
C SER A 187 -20.96 5.48 21.41
N LEU A 188 -19.75 5.01 21.71
CA LEU A 188 -18.83 5.72 22.62
C LEU A 188 -17.79 6.59 21.90
N LEU A 189 -17.40 6.22 20.69
CA LEU A 189 -16.26 6.82 19.97
C LEU A 189 -16.66 7.31 18.58
N ALA A 190 -17.95 7.58 18.35
CA ALA A 190 -18.49 8.01 17.08
C ALA A 190 -18.01 7.14 15.90
N THR A 191 -17.90 5.83 16.12
CA THR A 191 -17.49 4.85 15.11
C THR A 191 -16.04 5.04 14.61
N ARG A 192 -15.16 5.72 15.35
CA ARG A 192 -13.82 6.12 14.88
C ARG A 192 -12.70 5.11 15.15
N VAL A 193 -13.00 3.92 15.65
CA VAL A 193 -12.00 2.85 15.80
C VAL A 193 -11.54 2.38 14.42
N ARG A 194 -10.22 2.34 14.22
CA ARG A 194 -9.58 2.10 12.92
C ARG A 194 -9.27 0.62 12.71
N THR A 195 -9.17 0.22 11.44
CA THR A 195 -8.85 -1.16 11.07
C THR A 195 -7.51 -1.62 11.64
N THR A 196 -6.50 -0.74 11.71
CA THR A 196 -5.19 -1.05 12.29
C THR A 196 -5.27 -1.54 13.74
N ASP A 197 -6.12 -0.90 14.56
CA ASP A 197 -6.26 -1.22 15.98
C ASP A 197 -7.02 -2.55 16.16
N LEU A 198 -8.05 -2.79 15.34
CA LEU A 198 -8.80 -4.06 15.34
C LEU A 198 -7.93 -5.25 14.89
N LEU A 199 -7.17 -5.08 13.81
CA LEU A 199 -6.28 -6.13 13.29
C LEU A 199 -5.16 -6.49 14.27
N ALA A 200 -4.68 -5.54 15.06
CA ALA A 200 -3.64 -5.78 16.06
C ALA A 200 -4.08 -6.78 17.14
N VAL A 201 -5.37 -6.81 17.49
CA VAL A 201 -5.93 -7.71 18.51
C VAL A 201 -6.70 -8.89 17.94
N ALA A 202 -6.94 -8.92 16.62
CA ALA A 202 -7.72 -9.96 15.95
C ALA A 202 -7.29 -11.40 16.30
N PRO A 203 -5.99 -11.76 16.33
CA PRO A 203 -5.57 -13.12 16.66
C PRO A 203 -5.88 -13.49 18.13
N ALA A 204 -5.76 -12.53 19.04
CA ALA A 204 -6.10 -12.73 20.45
C ALA A 204 -7.62 -12.85 20.65
N THR A 205 -8.40 -12.02 19.95
CA THR A 205 -9.86 -12.09 19.94
C THR A 205 -10.34 -13.44 19.41
N ALA A 206 -9.72 -13.98 18.35
CA ALA A 206 -10.09 -15.29 17.81
C ALA A 206 -9.89 -16.44 18.82
N HIS A 207 -8.83 -16.39 19.63
CA HIS A 207 -8.61 -17.38 20.69
C HIS A 207 -9.55 -17.19 21.88
N ALA A 208 -9.67 -15.96 22.37
CA ALA A 208 -10.44 -15.64 23.56
C ALA A 208 -11.96 -15.79 23.34
N LEU A 209 -12.46 -15.42 22.16
CA LEU A 209 -13.88 -15.46 21.81
C LEU A 209 -14.25 -16.66 20.92
N ALA A 210 -13.40 -17.69 20.84
CA ALA A 210 -13.74 -18.93 20.17
C ALA A 210 -15.09 -19.56 20.60
N PRO A 211 -15.49 -19.52 21.90
CA PRO A 211 -16.80 -20.05 22.32
C PRO A 211 -17.96 -19.06 22.14
N ALA A 212 -17.72 -17.82 21.70
CA ALA A 212 -18.76 -16.84 21.50
C ALA A 212 -19.67 -17.24 20.33
N TYR A 213 -20.91 -16.72 20.34
CA TYR A 213 -21.86 -16.92 19.25
C TYR A 213 -21.40 -16.22 17.98
N SER A 214 -21.04 -14.94 18.11
CA SER A 214 -20.54 -14.14 17.01
C SER A 214 -19.74 -12.94 17.52
N LEU A 215 -19.00 -12.34 16.59
CA LEU A 215 -18.37 -11.05 16.75
C LEU A 215 -19.07 -10.09 15.79
N GLU A 216 -19.74 -9.09 16.33
CA GLU A 216 -20.32 -8.04 15.53
C GLU A 216 -19.22 -7.04 15.14
N ASN A 217 -18.84 -7.04 13.86
CA ASN A 217 -17.68 -6.30 13.37
C ASN A 217 -17.95 -5.44 12.12
N TRP A 218 -19.20 -5.37 11.66
CA TRP A 218 -19.54 -4.67 10.42
C TRP A 218 -21.02 -4.23 10.36
N GLY A 219 -21.35 -3.40 9.38
CA GLY A 219 -22.67 -2.79 9.25
C GLY A 219 -22.87 -1.55 10.13
N GLY A 220 -24.11 -1.08 10.21
CA GLY A 220 -24.41 0.20 10.87
C GLY A 220 -23.64 1.36 10.25
N ALA A 221 -23.12 2.26 11.09
CA ALA A 221 -22.39 3.44 10.62
C ALA A 221 -20.96 3.15 10.17
N THR A 222 -20.42 1.93 10.37
CA THR A 222 -19.00 1.66 10.09
C THR A 222 -18.65 1.82 8.61
N PHE A 223 -19.58 1.48 7.71
CA PHE A 223 -19.35 1.56 6.27
C PHE A 223 -19.11 3.01 5.80
N ASP A 224 -20.05 3.92 6.09
CA ASP A 224 -19.92 5.34 5.75
C ASP A 224 -18.71 5.96 6.46
N VAL A 225 -18.52 5.66 7.75
CA VAL A 225 -17.46 6.28 8.54
C VAL A 225 -16.06 5.87 8.08
N CYS A 226 -15.87 4.61 7.66
CA CYS A 226 -14.59 4.15 7.09
C CYS A 226 -14.18 5.00 5.89
N LEU A 227 -15.10 5.19 4.94
CA LEU A 227 -14.84 5.92 3.70
C LEU A 227 -14.70 7.42 3.95
N ARG A 228 -15.64 7.99 4.71
CA ARG A 228 -15.81 9.44 4.86
C ARG A 228 -14.81 10.06 5.82
N PHE A 229 -14.52 9.40 6.94
CA PHE A 229 -13.72 9.98 8.03
C PHE A 229 -12.39 9.26 8.24
N LEU A 230 -12.36 7.94 8.15
CA LEU A 230 -11.14 7.16 8.40
C LEU A 230 -10.26 7.00 7.16
N ARG A 231 -10.80 7.32 5.97
CA ARG A 231 -10.15 7.21 4.66
C ARG A 231 -9.60 5.81 4.41
N GLU A 232 -10.35 4.79 4.82
CA GLU A 232 -10.02 3.38 4.66
C GLU A 232 -11.16 2.63 3.97
N CYS A 233 -10.82 1.51 3.34
CA CYS A 233 -11.80 0.67 2.68
C CYS A 233 -12.50 -0.23 3.72
N PRO A 234 -13.83 -0.14 3.91
CA PRO A 234 -14.54 -1.00 4.87
C PRO A 234 -14.51 -2.49 4.49
N TRP A 235 -14.18 -2.81 3.23
CA TRP A 235 -14.01 -4.17 2.75
C TRP A 235 -12.66 -4.77 3.12
N GLU A 236 -11.59 -3.95 3.19
CA GLU A 236 -10.28 -4.41 3.67
C GLU A 236 -10.29 -4.70 5.18
N ARG A 237 -11.27 -4.14 5.91
CA ARG A 237 -11.51 -4.44 7.32
C ARG A 237 -12.12 -5.83 7.53
N LEU A 238 -12.82 -6.36 6.54
CA LEU A 238 -13.35 -7.71 6.56
C LEU A 238 -12.30 -8.68 6.00
N PRO A 239 -12.13 -9.87 6.60
CA PRO A 239 -11.35 -10.91 5.95
C PRO A 239 -11.99 -11.27 4.61
N PRO A 240 -11.19 -11.60 3.57
CA PRO A 240 -11.72 -12.15 2.34
C PRO A 240 -12.52 -13.42 2.65
N ARG A 241 -13.64 -13.64 1.93
CA ARG A 241 -14.45 -14.86 2.08
C ARG A 241 -13.54 -16.09 1.94
N GLY A 242 -13.31 -16.82 3.04
CA GLY A 242 -12.53 -18.06 3.06
C GLY A 242 -11.29 -18.09 3.98
N GLY A 243 -11.00 -17.00 4.72
CA GLY A 243 -10.02 -16.99 5.82
C GLY A 243 -10.64 -17.22 7.19
#